data_AF-A0A2G2F5T5-F1
#
_entry.id   AF-A0A2G2F5T5-F1
#
_cell.length_a   1.000
_cell.length_b   1.000
_cell.length_c   1.000
_cell.angle_alpha   90.00
_cell.angle_beta   90.00
_cell.angle_gamma   90.00
#
_symmetry.space_group_name_H-M   'P 1'
#
loop_
_entity.id
_entity.type
_entity.pdbx_description
1 polymer ?
#
loop_
_entity_poly.entity_id
_entity_poly.type
_entity_poly.pdbx_seq_one_letter_code
_entity_poly.pdbx_strand_id
1 'polypeptide(L)'
;MNTYLKKVLIYVLLKYVLFFVVLMIKQNNFELLEYDNIISGGTVQYIFFVLSIPVIISLIFTVGPIYFSFKSKNLLIIGFVLLLTLIFEYFMYVYGTSEKFFFDFNGLLLLIVSLVVFYFLFKKEINDLKF
;
A
#
# COMPACT_ATOMS: atom_id res chain seq x y z
N MET A 1 -2.23 -22.18 4.06
CA MET A 1 -2.20 -20.71 4.18
C MET A 1 -3.56 -20.14 3.81
N ASN A 2 -4.21 -19.42 4.72
CA ASN A 2 -5.59 -18.94 4.58
C ASN A 2 -5.77 -18.06 3.31
N THR A 3 -6.81 -18.30 2.51
CA THR A 3 -7.11 -17.58 1.26
C THR A 3 -7.16 -16.06 1.46
N TYR A 4 -7.73 -15.59 2.57
CA TYR A 4 -7.78 -14.17 2.89
C TYR A 4 -6.39 -13.59 3.16
N LEU A 5 -5.57 -14.31 3.92
CA LEU A 5 -4.20 -13.88 4.22
C LEU A 5 -3.36 -13.78 2.94
N LYS A 6 -3.50 -14.73 2.00
CA LYS A 6 -2.86 -14.63 0.67
C LYS A 6 -3.28 -13.36 -0.07
N LYS A 7 -4.59 -13.07 -0.13
CA LYS A 7 -5.11 -11.88 -0.81
C LYS A 7 -4.63 -10.59 -0.18
N VAL A 8 -4.59 -10.51 1.16
CA VAL A 8 -4.11 -9.32 1.88
C VAL A 8 -2.61 -9.09 1.65
N LEU A 9 -1.80 -10.14 1.58
CA LEU A 9 -0.39 -10.02 1.22
C LEU A 9 -0.21 -9.55 -0.24
N ILE A 10 -0.97 -10.12 -1.17
CA ILE A 10 -0.97 -9.68 -2.58
C ILE A 10 -1.43 -8.21 -2.69
N TYR A 11 -2.42 -7.81 -1.90
CA TYR A 11 -2.88 -6.43 -1.80
C TYR A 11 -1.76 -5.47 -1.38
N VAL A 12 -1.05 -5.79 -0.29
CA VAL A 12 0.09 -4.98 0.16
C VAL A 12 1.17 -4.91 -0.90
N LEU A 13 1.50 -6.02 -1.57
CA LEU A 13 2.54 -6.02 -2.59
C LEU A 13 2.13 -5.19 -3.81
N LEU A 14 0.94 -5.44 -4.36
CA LEU A 14 0.45 -4.76 -5.56
C LEU A 14 0.26 -3.26 -5.34
N LYS A 15 -0.27 -2.84 -4.18
CA LYS A 15 -0.49 -1.41 -3.92
C LYS A 15 0.82 -0.63 -3.94
N TYR A 16 1.89 -1.15 -3.32
CA TYR A 16 3.17 -0.46 -3.28
C TYR A 16 3.84 -0.50 -4.66
N VAL A 17 3.86 -1.65 -5.34
CA VAL A 17 4.42 -1.74 -6.70
C VAL A 17 3.76 -0.73 -7.63
N LEU A 18 2.41 -0.68 -7.66
CA LEU A 18 1.68 0.27 -8.49
C LEU A 18 1.94 1.72 -8.08
N PHE A 19 2.01 2.00 -6.77
CA PHE A 19 2.32 3.32 -6.27
C PHE A 19 3.70 3.81 -6.76
N PHE A 20 4.74 2.97 -6.70
CA PHE A 20 6.07 3.31 -7.21
C PHE A 20 6.08 3.53 -8.71
N VAL A 21 5.37 2.69 -9.49
CA VAL A 21 5.24 2.90 -10.94
C VAL A 21 4.62 4.26 -11.23
N VAL A 22 3.55 4.65 -10.52
CA VAL A 22 2.94 5.96 -10.72
C VAL A 22 3.88 7.09 -10.30
N LEU A 23 4.65 6.93 -9.22
CA LEU A 23 5.65 7.93 -8.81
C LEU A 23 6.74 8.12 -9.85
N MET A 24 7.30 7.04 -10.41
CA MET A 24 8.32 7.10 -11.46
C MET A 24 7.81 7.87 -12.69
N ILE A 25 6.57 7.57 -13.12
CA ILE A 25 5.92 8.27 -14.23
C ILE A 25 5.73 9.76 -13.88
N LYS A 26 5.23 10.07 -12.67
CA LYS A 26 4.97 11.45 -12.23
C LYS A 26 6.26 12.29 -12.20
N GLN A 27 7.35 11.71 -11.72
CA GLN A 27 8.64 12.41 -11.58
C GLN A 27 9.47 12.39 -12.87
N ASN A 28 9.01 11.64 -13.90
CA ASN A 28 9.75 11.35 -15.12
C ASN A 28 11.17 10.82 -14.83
N ASN A 29 11.34 10.18 -13.67
CA ASN A 29 12.60 9.64 -13.20
C ASN A 29 12.51 8.12 -13.24
N PHE A 30 13.20 7.54 -14.22
CA PHE A 30 13.35 6.11 -14.41
C PHE A 30 14.76 5.63 -14.07
N GLU A 31 15.56 6.43 -13.34
CA GLU A 31 16.92 6.06 -12.88
C GLU A 31 16.90 4.74 -12.10
N LEU A 32 15.77 4.43 -11.44
CA LEU A 32 15.54 3.16 -10.74
C LEU A 32 15.45 1.93 -11.67
N LEU A 33 15.20 2.13 -12.97
CA LEU A 33 15.12 1.10 -14.00
C LEU A 33 16.36 1.08 -14.90
N GLU A 34 17.30 2.02 -14.73
CA GLU A 34 18.54 2.06 -15.50
C GLU A 34 19.47 0.92 -15.10
N TYR A 35 19.94 0.17 -16.10
CA TYR A 35 20.73 -1.04 -15.92
C TYR A 35 22.02 -0.80 -15.13
N ASP A 36 22.69 0.34 -15.36
CA ASP A 36 23.94 0.70 -14.69
C ASP A 36 23.74 0.98 -13.18
N ASN A 37 22.57 1.53 -12.84
CA ASN A 37 22.14 1.80 -11.48
C ASN A 37 21.71 0.53 -10.74
N ILE A 38 21.21 -0.49 -11.45
CA ILE A 38 20.87 -1.80 -10.88
C ILE A 38 22.14 -2.57 -10.51
N ILE A 39 23.20 -2.49 -11.31
CA ILE A 39 24.48 -3.18 -11.07
C ILE A 39 25.26 -2.56 -9.92
N SER A 40 25.21 -1.24 -9.75
CA SER A 40 25.96 -0.52 -8.70
C SER A 40 25.42 -0.75 -7.27
N GLY A 41 24.31 -1.47 -7.11
CA GLY A 41 23.74 -1.86 -5.82
C GLY A 41 23.03 -0.74 -5.04
N GLY A 42 23.30 0.53 -5.36
CA GLY A 42 22.64 1.69 -4.73
C GLY A 42 21.12 1.71 -4.96
N THR A 43 20.69 1.29 -6.15
CA THR A 43 19.28 1.25 -6.54
C THR A 43 18.53 0.12 -5.87
N VAL A 44 19.16 -1.06 -5.77
CA VAL A 44 18.58 -2.21 -5.06
C VAL A 44 18.47 -1.90 -3.57
N GLN A 45 19.47 -1.27 -2.96
CA GLN A 45 19.41 -0.83 -1.55
C GLN A 45 18.36 0.25 -1.32
N TYR A 46 18.20 1.21 -2.24
CA TYR A 46 17.19 2.26 -2.15
C TYR A 46 15.79 1.69 -2.29
N ILE A 47 15.55 0.86 -3.32
CA ILE A 47 14.31 0.10 -3.50
C ILE A 47 14.05 -0.75 -2.26
N PHE A 48 15.05 -1.43 -1.69
CA PHE A 48 14.88 -2.23 -0.49
C PHE A 48 14.55 -1.34 0.72
N PHE A 49 15.20 -0.22 0.98
CA PHE A 49 14.87 0.61 2.14
C PHE A 49 13.51 1.31 1.99
N VAL A 50 13.24 1.83 0.81
CA VAL A 50 12.06 2.65 0.50
C VAL A 50 10.81 1.79 0.26
N LEU A 51 10.95 0.54 -0.19
CA LEU A 51 9.84 -0.43 -0.20
C LEU A 51 9.75 -1.21 1.11
N SER A 52 10.86 -1.71 1.67
CA SER A 52 10.77 -2.66 2.80
C SER A 52 10.24 -2.00 4.06
N ILE A 53 10.62 -0.76 4.39
CA ILE A 53 10.14 -0.14 5.62
C ILE A 53 8.62 0.12 5.53
N PRO A 54 8.09 0.80 4.48
CA PRO A 54 6.65 0.96 4.32
C PRO A 54 5.92 -0.38 4.18
N VAL A 55 6.49 -1.36 3.48
CA VAL A 55 5.89 -2.69 3.32
C VAL A 55 5.86 -3.44 4.65
N ILE A 56 6.92 -3.43 5.46
CA ILE A 56 6.96 -4.09 6.78
C ILE A 56 5.98 -3.43 7.75
N ILE A 57 5.96 -2.09 7.79
CA ILE A 57 5.00 -1.33 8.61
C ILE A 57 3.57 -1.63 8.14
N SER A 58 3.32 -1.59 6.83
CA SER A 58 2.05 -2.01 6.24
C SER A 58 1.71 -3.44 6.60
N LEU A 59 2.66 -4.38 6.56
CA LEU A 59 2.38 -5.78 6.89
C LEU A 59 1.91 -5.91 8.35
N ILE A 60 2.51 -5.18 9.28
CA ILE A 60 2.12 -5.22 10.70
C ILE A 60 0.77 -4.53 10.92
N PHE A 61 0.58 -3.34 10.36
CA PHE A 61 -0.58 -2.47 10.64
C PHE A 61 -1.76 -2.63 9.68
N THR A 62 -1.58 -3.30 8.53
CA THR A 62 -2.62 -3.52 7.51
C THR A 62 -3.06 -4.97 7.49
N VAL A 63 -2.13 -5.94 7.55
CA VAL A 63 -2.48 -7.35 7.35
C VAL A 63 -3.37 -7.84 8.47
N GLY A 64 -2.98 -7.60 9.72
CA GLY A 64 -3.75 -8.02 10.88
C GLY A 64 -5.16 -7.43 10.86
N PRO A 65 -5.32 -6.09 10.89
CA PRO A 65 -6.62 -5.45 10.96
C PRO A 65 -7.54 -5.83 9.79
N ILE A 66 -7.05 -5.76 8.55
CA ILE A 66 -7.88 -6.10 7.38
C ILE A 66 -8.27 -7.58 7.41
N TYR A 67 -7.34 -8.49 7.70
CA TYR A 67 -7.64 -9.92 7.80
C TYR A 67 -8.70 -10.23 8.87
N PHE A 68 -8.59 -9.63 10.06
CA PHE A 68 -9.58 -9.82 11.12
C PHE A 68 -10.92 -9.17 10.79
N SER A 69 -10.92 -8.03 10.07
CA SER A 69 -12.16 -7.38 9.64
C SER A 69 -13.00 -8.26 8.72
N PHE A 70 -12.38 -9.03 7.82
CA PHE A 70 -13.10 -9.97 6.95
C PHE A 70 -13.74 -11.14 7.71
N LYS A 71 -13.29 -11.47 8.92
CA LYS A 71 -13.99 -12.45 9.78
C LYS A 71 -15.31 -11.93 10.33
N SER A 72 -15.46 -10.61 10.47
CA SER A 72 -16.69 -10.01 10.99
C SER A 72 -17.88 -10.09 10.01
N LYS A 73 -17.59 -10.29 8.71
CA LYS A 73 -18.57 -10.28 7.60
C LYS A 73 -19.46 -9.04 7.54
N ASN A 74 -19.06 -7.94 8.17
CA ASN A 74 -19.78 -6.68 8.17
C ASN A 74 -19.02 -5.64 7.34
N LEU A 75 -19.67 -5.11 6.31
CA LEU A 75 -19.08 -4.15 5.38
C LEU A 75 -18.65 -2.85 6.08
N LEU A 76 -19.44 -2.37 7.05
CA LEU A 76 -19.11 -1.15 7.80
C LEU A 76 -17.83 -1.32 8.61
N ILE A 77 -17.65 -2.49 9.23
CA ILE A 77 -16.44 -2.80 10.00
C ILE A 77 -15.22 -2.86 9.07
N ILE A 78 -15.35 -3.53 7.93
CA ILE A 78 -14.27 -3.63 6.94
C ILE A 78 -13.90 -2.25 6.40
N GLY A 79 -14.90 -1.43 6.04
CA GLY A 79 -14.69 -0.07 5.57
C GLY A 79 -14.02 0.83 6.61
N PHE A 80 -14.45 0.74 7.87
CA PHE A 80 -13.86 1.51 8.97
C PHE A 80 -12.40 1.12 9.24
N VAL A 81 -12.11 -0.19 9.27
CA VAL A 81 -10.73 -0.67 9.43
C VAL A 81 -9.86 -0.24 8.27
N LEU A 82 -10.33 -0.37 7.02
CA LEU A 82 -9.60 0.09 5.85
C LEU A 82 -9.29 1.57 5.92
N LEU A 83 -10.28 2.40 6.29
CA LEU A 83 -10.11 3.85 6.40
C LEU A 83 -9.08 4.23 7.47
N LEU A 84 -9.13 3.60 8.66
CA LEU A 84 -8.12 3.82 9.70
C LEU A 84 -6.72 3.42 9.23
N THR A 85 -6.59 2.29 8.54
CA THR A 85 -5.31 1.85 8.00
C THR A 85 -4.77 2.85 6.98
N LEU A 86 -5.60 3.34 6.05
CA LEU A 86 -5.18 4.31 5.04
C LEU A 86 -4.76 5.65 5.64
N ILE A 87 -5.48 6.13 6.66
CA ILE A 87 -5.11 7.34 7.40
C ILE A 87 -3.76 7.16 8.07
N PHE A 88 -3.55 6.03 8.75
CA PHE A 88 -2.28 5.74 9.40
C PHE A 88 -1.13 5.66 8.39
N GLU A 89 -1.33 4.98 7.26
CA GLU A 89 -0.33 4.88 6.19
C GLU A 89 0.00 6.25 5.60
N TYR A 90 -1.00 7.11 5.38
CA TYR A 90 -0.78 8.48 4.94
C TYR A 90 0.12 9.25 5.91
N PHE A 91 -0.18 9.23 7.21
CA PHE A 91 0.62 9.94 8.19
C PHE A 91 2.03 9.38 8.32
N MET A 92 2.19 8.05 8.27
CA MET A 92 3.52 7.42 8.27
C MET A 92 4.34 7.81 7.03
N TYR A 93 3.69 7.89 5.87
CA TYR A 93 4.32 8.32 4.62
C TYR A 93 4.75 9.78 4.68
N VAL A 94 3.85 10.70 5.06
CA VAL A 94 4.16 12.14 5.18
C VAL A 94 5.24 12.39 6.22
N TYR A 95 5.15 11.74 7.38
CA TYR A 95 6.17 11.84 8.43
C TYR A 95 7.54 11.31 7.96
N GLY A 96 7.56 10.15 7.30
CA GLY A 96 8.80 9.52 6.82
C GLY A 96 9.48 10.28 5.67
N THR A 97 8.71 11.00 4.85
CA THR A 97 9.24 11.79 3.73
C THR A 97 9.68 13.20 4.13
N SER A 98 9.51 13.59 5.40
CA SER A 98 9.94 14.89 5.94
C SER A 98 9.37 16.11 5.19
N GLU A 99 8.26 15.96 4.47
CA GLU A 99 7.58 17.11 3.88
C GLU A 99 6.88 17.90 4.99
N LYS A 100 7.21 19.19 5.12
CA LYS A 100 6.60 20.10 6.13
C LYS A 100 5.09 20.32 5.92
N PHE A 101 4.51 19.79 4.85
CA PHE A 101 3.14 20.02 4.45
C PHE A 101 2.23 18.88 4.91
N PHE A 102 1.13 19.23 5.56
CA PHE A 102 0.09 18.29 5.98
C PHE A 102 -0.61 17.63 4.78
N PHE A 103 -0.49 18.21 3.58
CA PHE A 103 -1.05 17.75 2.32
C PHE A 103 0.06 17.42 1.33
N ASP A 104 0.47 16.16 1.29
CA ASP A 104 1.37 15.63 0.27
C ASP A 104 0.56 14.90 -0.81
N PHE A 105 0.73 15.33 -2.06
CA PHE A 105 0.08 14.72 -3.21
C PHE A 105 0.50 13.26 -3.42
N ASN A 106 1.74 12.90 -3.08
CA ASN A 106 2.22 11.53 -3.16
C ASN A 106 1.52 10.64 -2.13
N GLY A 107 1.30 11.14 -0.91
CA GLY A 107 0.51 10.44 0.11
C GLY A 107 -0.94 10.21 -0.33
N LEU A 108 -1.57 11.21 -0.96
CA LEU A 108 -2.90 11.07 -1.55
C LEU A 108 -2.92 10.03 -2.69
N LEU A 109 -1.86 10.01 -3.50
CA LEU A 109 -1.74 9.04 -4.60
C LEU A 109 -1.64 7.61 -4.05
N LEU A 110 -0.88 7.38 -2.99
CA LEU A 110 -0.83 6.09 -2.29
C LEU A 110 -2.21 5.65 -1.80
N LEU A 111 -3.01 6.58 -1.26
CA LEU A 111 -4.37 6.30 -0.81
C LEU A 111 -5.28 5.88 -1.97
N ILE A 112 -5.25 6.62 -3.09
CA ILE A 112 -6.03 6.30 -4.29
C ILE A 112 -5.65 4.92 -4.85
N VAL A 113 -4.35 4.66 -5.01
CA VAL A 113 -3.86 3.36 -5.49
C VAL A 113 -4.31 2.24 -4.56
N SER A 114 -4.22 2.46 -3.25
CA SER A 114 -4.65 1.47 -2.25
C SER A 114 -6.15 1.15 -2.36
N LEU A 115 -7.02 2.15 -2.50
CA LEU A 115 -8.46 1.93 -2.68
C LEU A 115 -8.78 1.16 -3.96
N VAL A 116 -8.13 1.52 -5.07
CA VAL A 116 -8.32 0.86 -6.37
C VAL A 116 -7.91 -0.61 -6.28
N VAL A 117 -6.71 -0.90 -5.76
CA VAL A 117 -6.20 -2.27 -5.64
C VAL A 117 -7.05 -3.09 -4.67
N PHE A 118 -7.48 -2.48 -3.55
CA PHE A 118 -8.37 -3.14 -2.59
C PHE A 118 -9.68 -3.55 -3.24
N TYR A 119 -10.35 -2.62 -3.94
CA TYR A 119 -11.61 -2.90 -4.61
C TYR A 119 -11.46 -4.05 -5.62
N PHE A 120 -10.43 -4.04 -6.47
CA PHE A 120 -10.24 -5.09 -7.46
C PHE A 120 -9.95 -6.47 -6.85
N LEU A 121 -9.11 -6.55 -5.81
CA LEU A 121 -8.74 -7.83 -5.18
C LEU A 121 -9.85 -8.45 -4.34
N PHE A 122 -10.68 -7.61 -3.71
CA PHE A 122 -11.72 -8.02 -2.78
C PHE A 122 -13.15 -7.81 -3.31
N LYS A 123 -13.33 -7.48 -4.60
CA LYS A 123 -14.65 -7.23 -5.21
C LYS A 123 -15.66 -8.35 -4.94
N LYS A 124 -15.23 -9.61 -5.09
CA LYS A 124 -16.10 -10.78 -4.88
C LYS A 124 -16.54 -10.85 -3.42
N GLU A 125 -15.58 -10.77 -2.51
CA GLU A 125 -15.82 -10.78 -1.08
C GLU A 125 -16.76 -9.65 -0.66
N ILE A 126 -16.54 -8.44 -1.16
CA ILE A 126 -17.36 -7.26 -0.85
C ILE A 126 -18.81 -7.47 -1.28
N ASN A 127 -19.04 -8.04 -2.47
CA ASN A 127 -20.38 -8.31 -2.98
C ASN A 127 -21.11 -9.41 -2.20
N ASP A 128 -20.37 -10.32 -1.57
CA ASP A 128 -20.92 -11.42 -0.77
C ASP A 128 -21.24 -11.01 0.68
N LEU A 129 -20.86 -9.79 1.09
CA LEU A 129 -21.15 -9.25 2.42
C LEU A 129 -22.61 -8.78 2.51
N LYS A 130 -23.21 -9.02 3.68
CA LYS A 130 -24.51 -8.47 4.01
C LYS A 130 -24.31 -7.11 4.69
N PHE A 131 -25.19 -6.15 4.34
CA PHE A 131 -25.32 -4.89 5.06
C PHE A 131 -25.94 -5.12 6.43
#